data_AF-A0A6B3HVT7-F1
#
_entry.id   AF-A0A6B3HVT7-F1
#
_cell.length_a   1.000
_cell.length_b   1.000
_cell.length_c   1.000
_cell.angle_alpha   90.00
_cell.angle_beta   90.00
_cell.angle_gamma   90.00
#
_symmetry.space_group_name_H-M   'P 1'
#
loop_
_entity.id
_entity.type
_entity.pdbx_description
1 polymer ?
#
loop_
_entity_poly.entity_id
_entity_poly.type
_entity_poly.pdbx_seq_one_letter_code
_entity_poly.pdbx_strand_id
1 'polypeptide(L)'
;AVAKALAWIASKQLEDGGFPGAAGNSVNSAALAVQGLSLDAEKYGKQIAKARTFLASQQNADGGFNVAKEGQRGSDLRASTQAVGGSTGISFGVLARSLDGT
;
A
#
# COMPACT_ATOMS: atom_id res chain seq x y z
N ALA A 1 4.40 -10.35 18.56
CA ALA A 1 3.52 -9.21 18.22
C ALA A 1 3.30 -9.08 16.71
N VAL A 2 4.37 -9.06 15.90
CA VAL A 2 4.32 -8.88 14.44
C VAL A 2 3.38 -9.85 13.72
N ALA A 3 3.49 -11.17 13.93
CA ALA A 3 2.64 -12.15 13.25
C ALA A 3 1.13 -11.92 13.47
N LYS A 4 0.72 -11.52 14.68
CA LYS A 4 -0.67 -11.18 14.99
C LYS A 4 -1.09 -9.88 14.30
N ALA A 5 -0.20 -8.89 14.22
CA ALA A 5 -0.45 -7.64 13.49
C ALA A 5 -0.61 -7.89 11.98
N LEU A 6 0.24 -8.73 11.37
CA LEU A 6 0.12 -9.08 9.95
C LEU A 6 -1.19 -9.79 9.64
N ALA A 7 -1.58 -10.75 10.47
CA ALA A 7 -2.87 -11.43 10.31
C ALA A 7 -4.05 -10.47 10.46
N TRP A 8 -3.98 -9.54 11.43
CA TRP A 8 -4.99 -8.51 11.60
C TRP A 8 -5.06 -7.57 10.40
N ILE A 9 -3.93 -7.06 9.90
CA ILE A 9 -3.87 -6.22 8.70
C ILE A 9 -4.50 -6.97 7.52
N ALA A 10 -4.06 -8.21 7.23
CA ALA A 10 -4.59 -9.02 6.15
C ALA A 10 -6.12 -9.21 6.25
N SER A 11 -6.67 -9.32 7.47
CA SER A 11 -8.12 -9.43 7.70
C SER A 11 -8.92 -8.15 7.44
N LYS A 12 -8.25 -7.00 7.28
CA LYS A 12 -8.88 -5.71 6.97
C LYS A 12 -8.93 -5.40 5.48
N GLN A 13 -8.36 -6.25 4.62
CA GLN A 13 -8.43 -6.02 3.18
C GLN A 13 -9.89 -6.09 2.69
N LEU A 14 -10.28 -5.09 1.93
CA LEU A 14 -11.59 -5.00 1.30
C LEU A 14 -11.64 -5.88 0.05
N GLU A 15 -12.83 -6.15 -0.47
CA GLU A 15 -13.03 -7.07 -1.59
C GLU A 15 -12.21 -6.69 -2.84
N ASP A 16 -12.14 -5.38 -3.12
CA ASP A 16 -11.43 -4.76 -4.24
C ASP A 16 -9.91 -4.65 -4.02
N GLY A 17 -9.40 -5.11 -2.87
CA GLY A 17 -7.98 -5.12 -2.54
C GLY A 17 -7.51 -3.91 -1.74
N GLY A 18 -8.34 -2.90 -1.59
CA GLY A 18 -8.06 -1.74 -0.76
C GLY A 18 -8.16 -2.02 0.74
N PHE A 19 -7.98 -0.99 1.57
CA PHE A 19 -7.97 -1.10 3.02
C PHE A 19 -8.71 0.07 3.66
N PRO A 20 -9.43 -0.14 4.78
CA PRO A 20 -10.11 0.95 5.45
C PRO A 20 -9.11 2.00 5.97
N GLY A 21 -9.52 3.26 5.94
CA GLY A 21 -8.88 4.38 6.60
C GLY A 21 -9.93 5.37 7.09
N ALA A 22 -9.48 6.50 7.62
CA ALA A 22 -10.37 7.52 8.20
C ALA A 22 -11.38 8.11 7.19
N ALA A 23 -11.09 8.02 5.89
CA ALA A 23 -11.89 8.60 4.81
C ALA A 23 -12.49 7.55 3.85
N GLY A 24 -12.62 6.29 4.26
CA GLY A 24 -13.15 5.21 3.41
C GLY A 24 -12.06 4.25 2.94
N ASN A 25 -12.12 3.82 1.68
CA ASN A 25 -11.16 2.88 1.11
C ASN A 25 -9.84 3.60 0.77
N SER A 26 -8.86 3.48 1.67
CA SER A 26 -7.67 4.32 1.71
C SER A 26 -6.51 3.77 0.87
N VAL A 27 -6.00 4.63 -0.02
CA VAL A 27 -4.75 4.42 -0.76
C VAL A 27 -3.56 4.35 0.19
N ASN A 28 -3.51 5.24 1.18
CA ASN A 28 -2.47 5.26 2.21
C ASN A 28 -2.39 3.93 2.98
N SER A 29 -3.53 3.46 3.49
CA SER A 29 -3.59 2.19 4.22
C SER A 29 -3.19 1.02 3.33
N ALA A 30 -3.67 0.96 2.09
CA ALA A 30 -3.34 -0.11 1.15
C ALA A 30 -1.84 -0.16 0.83
N ALA A 31 -1.22 0.99 0.60
CA ALA A 31 0.20 1.09 0.33
C ALA A 31 1.07 0.62 1.52
N LEU A 32 0.73 1.04 2.74
CA LEU A 32 1.42 0.59 3.95
C LEU A 32 1.13 -0.88 4.28
N ALA A 33 -0.06 -1.37 3.97
CA ALA A 33 -0.40 -2.77 4.14
C ALA A 33 0.45 -3.67 3.24
N VAL A 34 0.70 -3.28 1.98
CA VAL A 34 1.66 -3.99 1.13
C VAL A 34 3.03 -4.08 1.81
N GLN A 35 3.54 -2.96 2.33
CA GLN A 35 4.85 -2.96 2.99
C GLN A 35 4.91 -3.88 4.22
N GLY A 36 3.88 -3.84 5.07
CA GLY A 36 3.81 -4.70 6.24
C GLY A 36 3.68 -6.18 5.88
N LEU A 37 2.77 -6.51 4.96
CA LEU A 37 2.52 -7.89 4.54
C LEU A 37 3.70 -8.51 3.79
N SER A 38 4.51 -7.70 3.09
CA SER A 38 5.75 -8.15 2.45
C SER A 38 6.79 -8.72 3.42
N LEU A 39 6.66 -8.50 4.73
CA LEU A 39 7.50 -9.17 5.75
C LEU A 39 7.28 -10.70 5.79
N ASP A 40 6.16 -11.19 5.27
CA ASP A 40 5.82 -12.61 5.14
C ASP A 40 5.10 -12.82 3.79
N ALA A 41 5.80 -12.47 2.71
CA ALA A 41 5.24 -12.43 1.35
C ALA A 41 4.78 -13.80 0.85
N GLU A 42 5.44 -14.88 1.29
CA GLU A 42 5.03 -16.26 0.97
C GLU A 42 3.61 -16.53 1.47
N LYS A 43 3.29 -16.09 2.69
CA LYS A 43 1.97 -16.26 3.28
C LYS A 43 0.92 -15.29 2.73
N TYR A 44 1.28 -14.02 2.52
CA TYR A 44 0.32 -12.95 2.20
C TYR A 44 0.33 -12.50 0.73
N GLY A 45 0.96 -13.28 -0.17
CA GLY A 45 1.10 -12.93 -1.59
C GLY A 45 -0.22 -12.60 -2.30
N LYS A 46 -1.32 -13.26 -1.94
CA LYS A 46 -2.65 -12.97 -2.51
C LYS A 46 -3.15 -11.58 -2.13
N GLN A 47 -3.02 -11.20 -0.86
CA GLN A 47 -3.40 -9.90 -0.35
C GLN A 47 -2.54 -8.80 -0.96
N ILE A 48 -1.22 -9.02 -1.04
CA ILE A 48 -0.27 -8.11 -1.67
C ILE A 48 -0.65 -7.88 -3.14
N ALA A 49 -0.90 -8.94 -3.90
CA ALA A 49 -1.29 -8.84 -5.31
C ALA A 49 -2.57 -8.02 -5.49
N LYS A 50 -3.62 -8.32 -4.72
CA LYS A 50 -4.87 -7.55 -4.74
C LYS A 50 -4.67 -6.07 -4.40
N ALA A 51 -3.89 -5.78 -3.36
CA ALA A 51 -3.60 -4.41 -2.95
C ALA A 51 -2.84 -3.63 -4.02
N ARG A 52 -1.89 -4.28 -4.73
CA ARG A 52 -1.20 -3.65 -5.85
C ARG A 52 -2.12 -3.39 -7.05
N THR A 53 -3.04 -4.31 -7.35
CA THR A 53 -4.08 -4.08 -8.36
C THR A 53 -4.98 -2.91 -7.97
N PHE A 54 -5.39 -2.83 -6.71
CA PHE A 54 -6.12 -1.68 -6.17
C PHE A 54 -5.32 -0.39 -6.38
N LEU A 55 -4.07 -0.32 -5.91
CA LEU A 55 -3.24 0.88 -6.05
C LEU A 55 -3.11 1.31 -7.52
N ALA A 56 -2.83 0.40 -8.44
CA ALA A 56 -2.75 0.71 -9.87
C ALA A 56 -4.05 1.34 -10.42
N SER A 57 -5.22 0.92 -9.94
CA SER A 57 -6.51 1.51 -10.33
C SER A 57 -6.76 2.91 -9.73
N GLN A 58 -5.98 3.33 -8.73
CA GLN A 58 -6.13 4.61 -8.05
C GLN A 58 -5.15 5.70 -8.54
N GLN A 59 -4.26 5.37 -9.49
CA GLN A 59 -3.34 6.34 -10.05
C GLN A 59 -4.08 7.36 -10.93
N ASN A 60 -3.85 8.64 -10.66
CA ASN A 60 -4.40 9.76 -11.42
C ASN A 60 -3.63 9.97 -12.73
N ALA A 61 -4.20 10.74 -13.67
CA ALA A 61 -3.59 11.02 -14.97
C ALA A 61 -2.26 11.80 -14.88
N ASP A 62 -2.05 12.56 -13.80
CA ASP A 62 -0.79 13.27 -13.51
C ASP A 62 0.27 12.36 -12.84
N GLY A 63 -0.04 11.08 -12.65
CA GLY A 63 0.81 10.09 -12.01
C GLY A 63 0.72 10.05 -10.48
N GLY A 64 0.06 11.02 -9.85
CA GLY A 64 -0.16 11.05 -8.41
C GLY A 64 -1.34 10.18 -7.97
N PHE A 65 -1.65 10.23 -6.67
CA PHE A 65 -2.70 9.40 -6.07
C PHE A 65 -3.56 10.23 -5.11
N ASN A 66 -4.85 9.89 -5.04
CA ASN A 66 -5.76 10.45 -4.02
C ASN A 66 -5.54 9.75 -2.66
N VAL A 67 -6.04 10.34 -1.57
CA VAL A 67 -5.96 9.74 -0.20
C VAL A 67 -6.80 8.47 -0.06
N ALA A 68 -7.95 8.45 -0.73
CA ALA A 68 -8.90 7.33 -0.74
C ALA A 68 -9.55 7.23 -2.12
N LYS A 69 -10.17 6.08 -2.39
CA LYS A 69 -10.96 5.83 -3.60
C LYS A 69 -12.16 6.77 -3.66
N GLU A 70 -12.79 7.01 -2.51
CA GLU A 70 -13.89 7.96 -2.35
C GLU A 70 -13.38 9.35 -1.94
N GLY A 71 -14.23 10.36 -2.12
CA GLY A 71 -13.99 11.72 -1.59
C GLY A 71 -13.31 12.68 -2.56
N GLN A 72 -12.64 13.68 -1.98
CA GLN A 72 -12.05 14.79 -2.74
C GLN A 72 -10.96 14.29 -3.70
N ARG A 73 -11.08 14.68 -4.97
CA ARG A 73 -10.12 14.32 -6.01
C ARG A 73 -9.01 15.35 -6.09
N GLY A 74 -7.81 14.87 -6.38
CA GLY A 74 -6.58 15.65 -6.45
C GLY A 74 -5.42 14.85 -5.88
N SER A 75 -4.31 14.83 -6.60
CA SER A 75 -3.11 14.11 -6.17
C SER A 75 -2.59 14.67 -4.85
N ASP A 76 -2.57 13.82 -3.82
CA ASP A 76 -2.02 14.10 -2.50
C ASP A 76 -0.58 13.59 -2.45
N LEU A 77 0.34 14.46 -2.02
CA LEU A 77 1.77 14.13 -1.99
C LEU A 77 2.06 12.96 -1.04
N ARG A 78 1.39 12.90 0.12
CA ARG A 78 1.59 11.84 1.11
C ARG A 78 1.04 10.50 0.61
N ALA A 79 -0.15 10.48 0.01
CA ALA A 79 -0.69 9.29 -0.62
C ALA A 79 0.21 8.81 -1.76
N SER A 80 0.69 9.72 -2.59
CA SER A 80 1.56 9.40 -3.73
C SER A 80 2.89 8.79 -3.28
N THR A 81 3.55 9.38 -2.27
CA THR A 81 4.81 8.86 -1.73
C THR A 81 4.66 7.46 -1.12
N GLN A 82 3.56 7.21 -0.40
CA GLN A 82 3.27 5.88 0.14
C GLN A 82 2.94 4.88 -0.98
N ALA A 83 2.08 5.27 -1.93
CA ALA A 83 1.64 4.42 -3.05
C ALA A 83 2.81 3.95 -3.93
N VAL A 84 3.82 4.79 -4.17
CA VAL A 84 5.04 4.38 -4.89
C VAL A 84 5.75 3.24 -4.15
N GLY A 85 5.97 3.37 -2.83
CA GLY A 85 6.57 2.31 -2.03
C GLY A 85 5.72 1.03 -1.97
N GLY A 86 4.41 1.18 -1.77
CA GLY A 86 3.48 0.03 -1.76
C GLY A 86 3.40 -0.68 -3.13
N SER A 87 3.50 0.06 -4.23
CA SER A 87 3.36 -0.52 -5.58
C SER A 87 4.58 -1.36 -5.99
N THR A 88 5.77 -1.06 -5.48
CA THR A 88 6.98 -1.86 -5.70
C THR A 88 7.01 -3.11 -4.82
N GLY A 89 6.31 -3.10 -3.67
CA GLY A 89 6.23 -4.24 -2.76
C GLY A 89 7.49 -4.51 -1.95
N ILE A 90 8.51 -3.64 -2.05
CA ILE A 90 9.79 -3.80 -1.35
C ILE A 90 9.65 -3.26 0.08
N SER A 91 9.59 -4.19 1.05
CA SER A 91 9.57 -3.85 2.47
C SER A 91 10.76 -2.97 2.84
N PHE A 92 10.49 -1.86 3.54
CA PHE A 92 11.53 -0.99 4.08
C PHE A 92 12.43 -1.69 5.11
N GLY A 93 12.02 -2.85 5.66
CA GLY A 93 12.84 -3.63 6.59
C GLY A 93 14.00 -4.40 5.94
N VAL A 94 13.99 -4.54 4.61
CA VAL A 94 15.06 -5.20 3.83
C VAL A 94 15.61 -4.30 2.72
N LEU A 95 15.23 -3.02 2.70
CA LEU A 95 15.70 -2.06 1.70
C LEU A 95 17.17 -1.68 1.97
N ALA A 96 18.09 -2.58 1.64
CA ALA A 96 19.49 -2.24 1.46
C ALA A 96 19.66 -1.64 0.06
N ARG A 97 19.52 -0.32 -0.07
CA ARG A 97 20.04 0.40 -1.24
C ARG A 97 21.43 0.91 -0.88
N SER A 98 22.43 0.60 -1.72
CA SER A 98 23.73 1.26 -1.62
C SER A 98 23.55 2.78 -1.80
N LEU A 99 24.18 3.56 -0.93
CA LEU A 99 24.30 5.02 -1.03
C LEU A 99 25.54 5.43 -1.84
N ASP A 100 26.26 4.49 -2.44
CA ASP A 100 27.38 4.83 -3.32
C ASP A 100 26.86 5.71 -4.48
N GLY A 101 27.34 6.95 -4.53
CA GLY A 101 26.99 7.92 -5.56
C GLY A 101 25.78 8.83 -5.27
N THR A 102 25.30 8.90 -4.03
CA THR A 102 24.52 10.04 -3.50
C THR A 102 25.35 10.85 -2.54
#